data_AF-A0A7W1DC54-F1
#
_entry.id   AF-A0A7W1DC54-F1
#
_cell.length_a   1.000
_cell.length_b   1.000
_cell.length_c   1.000
_cell.angle_alpha   90.00
_cell.angle_beta   90.00
_cell.angle_gamma   90.00
#
_symmetry.space_group_name_H-M   'P 1'
#
loop_
_entity.id
_entity.type
_entity.pdbx_description
1 polymer ?
#
loop_
_entity_poly.entity_id
_entity_poly.type
_entity_poly.pdbx_seq_one_letter_code
_entity_poly.pdbx_strand_id
1 'polypeptide(L)'
;MKKQTTNFKTINRQNLEDNSIVLNNRLANFVKPSNALRLVLMSAAFIMLTVALAGSAQAQVRTQIPEEDPGPPFYARVERSSVHTQIVPHTDEWAAIVFYRSPACVPPNFNLMDLFNVPGAFFCQLTIEGFEIWRNAPPPVDFAPMQAKLNGLGAVPVWFVSWSELQAAVADDVLTITELQTLSSLQKGTATFFRETLHPTGGANQPKLSITARGTLEDGRIFQLHHSGSAGTVQTTISFR
;
A
#
# COMPACT_ATOMS: atom_id res chain seq x y z
N MET A 1 48.10 32.61 -43.45
CA MET A 1 47.58 32.40 -44.82
C MET A 1 46.06 32.49 -44.80
N LYS A 2 45.53 33.36 -45.68
CA LYS A 2 44.18 33.46 -46.26
C LYS A 2 42.94 33.53 -45.33
N LYS A 3 42.50 34.79 -45.16
CA LYS A 3 41.10 35.22 -45.04
C LYS A 3 40.23 34.61 -46.15
N GLN A 4 38.98 34.25 -45.84
CA GLN A 4 37.92 34.17 -46.84
C GLN A 4 36.72 34.99 -46.37
N THR A 5 36.65 36.17 -46.96
CA THR A 5 35.56 37.13 -46.93
C THR A 5 34.65 36.79 -48.10
N THR A 6 33.34 36.67 -47.90
CA THR A 6 32.39 36.59 -49.01
C THR A 6 31.38 37.71 -48.86
N ASN A 7 31.36 38.55 -49.89
CA ASN A 7 30.58 39.78 -50.02
C ASN A 7 29.40 39.54 -50.99
N PHE A 8 28.32 40.25 -50.71
CA PHE A 8 27.31 40.81 -51.62
C PHE A 8 26.53 39.91 -52.60
N LYS A 9 25.20 40.00 -52.49
CA LYS A 9 24.42 40.53 -53.62
C LYS A 9 23.15 41.26 -53.16
N THR A 10 23.19 42.57 -53.33
CA THR A 10 22.03 43.47 -53.37
C THR A 10 21.15 43.09 -54.57
N ILE A 11 19.86 42.86 -54.35
CA ILE A 11 18.87 42.74 -55.42
C ILE A 11 17.93 43.95 -55.35
N ASN A 12 17.76 44.55 -56.51
CA ASN A 12 17.06 45.78 -56.83
C ASN A 12 15.63 45.87 -56.28
N ARG A 13 15.35 46.98 -55.59
CA ARG A 13 14.04 47.63 -55.50
C ARG A 13 13.82 48.44 -56.78
N GLN A 14 13.13 47.88 -57.78
CA GLN A 14 12.43 48.61 -58.84
C GLN A 14 11.80 47.59 -59.78
N ASN A 15 10.56 47.83 -60.18
CA ASN A 15 9.65 46.95 -60.93
C ASN A 15 8.79 46.02 -60.07
N LEU A 16 7.75 46.59 -59.44
CA LEU A 16 6.46 45.94 -59.18
C LEU A 16 5.42 47.00 -58.73
N GLU A 17 5.40 48.18 -59.37
CA GLU A 17 4.39 49.23 -59.14
C GLU A 17 3.30 49.30 -60.22
N ASP A 18 3.20 48.30 -61.12
CA ASP A 18 2.29 48.38 -62.28
C ASP A 18 1.27 47.24 -62.38
N ASN A 19 0.75 46.77 -61.23
CA ASN A 19 -0.37 45.81 -61.19
C ASN A 19 -1.42 46.12 -60.10
N SER A 20 -1.40 47.32 -59.53
CA SER A 20 -2.28 47.74 -58.42
C SER A 20 -3.70 48.14 -58.86
N ILE A 21 -4.03 48.07 -60.16
CA ILE A 21 -5.32 48.51 -60.69
C ILE A 21 -5.81 47.50 -61.73
N VAL A 22 -6.28 46.32 -61.30
CA VAL A 22 -7.22 45.42 -62.03
C VAL A 22 -7.65 44.22 -61.14
N LEU A 23 -6.99 43.97 -60.01
CA LEU A 23 -7.34 42.85 -59.11
C LEU A 23 -8.41 43.17 -58.03
N ASN A 24 -8.95 44.39 -57.99
CA ASN A 24 -9.85 44.83 -56.91
C ASN A 24 -11.34 44.44 -57.06
N ASN A 25 -11.73 43.65 -58.07
CA ASN A 25 -13.16 43.28 -58.28
C ASN A 25 -13.45 41.77 -58.31
N ARG A 26 -12.56 40.91 -57.76
CA ARG A 26 -12.81 39.46 -57.71
C ARG A 26 -12.58 38.78 -56.35
N LEU A 27 -12.61 39.52 -55.24
CA LEU A 27 -12.51 38.93 -53.88
C LEU A 27 -13.71 39.22 -52.96
N ALA A 28 -14.78 39.80 -53.48
CA ALA A 28 -16.01 40.06 -52.69
C ALA A 28 -17.01 38.90 -52.68
N ASN A 29 -16.67 37.73 -53.21
CA ASN A 29 -17.44 36.50 -52.98
C ASN A 29 -16.84 35.76 -51.79
N PHE A 30 -16.92 36.40 -50.63
CA PHE A 30 -16.81 35.72 -49.35
C PHE A 30 -17.90 34.64 -49.34
N VAL A 31 -17.48 33.39 -49.51
CA VAL A 31 -18.29 32.22 -49.19
C VAL A 31 -18.77 32.43 -47.75
N LYS A 32 -20.05 32.76 -47.59
CA LYS A 32 -20.72 32.79 -46.31
C LYS A 32 -20.54 31.38 -45.75
N PRO A 33 -19.76 31.16 -44.67
CA PRO A 33 -19.57 29.82 -44.15
C PRO A 33 -20.96 29.29 -43.80
N SER A 34 -21.32 28.16 -44.42
CA SER A 34 -22.60 27.53 -44.13
C SER A 34 -22.69 27.25 -42.63
N ASN A 35 -23.91 27.24 -42.09
CA ASN A 35 -24.15 26.99 -40.66
C ASN A 35 -23.47 25.68 -40.17
N ALA A 36 -23.16 24.75 -41.09
CA ALA A 36 -22.39 23.54 -40.81
C ALA A 36 -20.92 23.80 -40.42
N LEU A 37 -20.24 24.79 -41.02
CA LEU A 37 -18.81 25.05 -40.73
C LEU A 37 -18.61 25.77 -39.38
N ARG A 38 -19.58 26.59 -38.96
CA ARG A 38 -19.61 27.18 -37.61
C ARG A 38 -19.91 26.14 -36.53
N LEU A 39 -20.72 25.12 -36.86
CA LEU A 39 -21.01 23.99 -35.96
C LEU A 39 -19.77 23.12 -35.75
N VAL A 40 -18.99 22.84 -36.80
CA VAL A 40 -17.77 22.02 -36.72
C VAL A 40 -16.64 22.69 -35.92
N LEU A 41 -16.44 24.00 -36.07
CA LEU A 41 -15.41 24.75 -35.32
C LEU A 41 -15.77 24.93 -33.83
N MET A 42 -17.05 25.10 -33.47
CA MET A 42 -17.46 25.08 -32.06
C MET A 42 -17.37 23.68 -31.44
N SER A 43 -17.54 22.61 -32.23
CA SER A 43 -17.38 21.23 -31.77
C SER A 43 -15.93 20.89 -31.41
N ALA A 44 -14.96 21.37 -32.20
CA ALA A 44 -13.54 21.11 -31.94
C ALA A 44 -13.01 21.86 -30.70
N ALA A 45 -13.48 23.09 -30.45
CA ALA A 45 -13.14 23.84 -29.24
C ALA A 45 -13.77 23.22 -27.97
N PHE A 46 -14.96 22.63 -28.08
CA PHE A 46 -15.60 21.94 -26.96
C PHE A 46 -14.91 20.62 -26.61
N ILE A 47 -14.37 19.89 -27.61
CA ILE A 47 -13.62 18.65 -27.39
C ILE A 47 -12.22 18.91 -26.80
N MET A 48 -11.55 20.01 -27.15
CA MET A 48 -10.27 20.36 -26.50
C MET A 48 -10.44 20.88 -25.08
N LEU A 49 -11.58 21.49 -24.74
CA LEU A 49 -11.87 21.94 -23.37
C LEU A 49 -12.27 20.79 -22.43
N THR A 50 -12.80 19.67 -22.94
CA THR A 50 -13.14 18.51 -22.10
C THR A 50 -11.93 17.67 -21.70
N VAL A 51 -10.85 17.65 -22.49
CA VAL A 51 -9.61 16.90 -22.15
C VAL A 51 -8.81 17.60 -21.04
N ALA A 52 -8.88 18.93 -20.92
CA ALA A 52 -8.18 19.68 -19.88
C ALA A 52 -8.79 19.52 -18.47
N LEU A 53 -10.02 18.99 -18.36
CA LEU A 53 -10.71 18.69 -17.10
C LEU A 53 -10.62 17.22 -16.71
N ALA A 54 -9.90 16.39 -17.47
CA ALA A 54 -9.52 15.06 -17.01
C ALA A 54 -8.49 15.23 -15.89
N GLY A 55 -8.97 15.49 -14.67
CA GLY A 55 -8.15 15.51 -13.48
C GLY A 55 -7.28 14.26 -13.46
N SER A 56 -6.00 14.44 -13.16
CA SER A 56 -5.07 13.33 -12.95
C SER A 56 -5.64 12.42 -11.87
N ALA A 57 -6.30 11.34 -12.28
CA ALA A 57 -6.68 10.27 -11.39
C ALA A 57 -5.36 9.74 -10.81
N GLN A 58 -5.08 10.06 -9.55
CA GLN A 58 -3.93 9.49 -8.88
C GLN A 58 -4.21 7.99 -8.71
N ALA A 59 -3.49 7.19 -9.49
CA ALA A 59 -3.54 5.75 -9.35
C ALA A 59 -2.88 5.38 -8.02
N GLN A 60 -3.60 4.61 -7.20
CA GLN A 60 -3.02 4.01 -5.99
C GLN A 60 -1.82 3.15 -6.37
N VAL A 61 -0.77 3.19 -5.54
CA VAL A 61 0.45 2.41 -5.77
C VAL A 61 0.29 1.04 -5.13
N ARG A 62 0.54 -0.03 -5.89
CA ARG A 62 0.56 -1.41 -5.37
C ARG A 62 1.98 -1.92 -5.35
N THR A 63 2.43 -2.45 -4.22
CA THR A 63 3.76 -3.08 -4.05
C THR A 63 3.63 -4.55 -3.68
N GLN A 64 4.42 -5.43 -4.30
CA GLN A 64 4.52 -6.85 -3.96
C GLN A 64 5.43 -7.06 -2.75
N ILE A 65 5.01 -7.94 -1.85
CA ILE A 65 5.82 -8.44 -0.74
C ILE A 65 6.19 -9.90 -1.04
N PRO A 66 7.49 -10.28 -1.08
CA PRO A 66 8.66 -9.46 -0.76
C PRO A 66 9.34 -8.77 -1.96
N GLU A 67 8.84 -8.95 -3.19
CA GLU A 67 9.61 -8.62 -4.42
C GLU A 67 9.92 -7.12 -4.60
N GLU A 68 8.96 -6.25 -4.29
CA GLU A 68 9.08 -4.79 -4.44
C GLU A 68 9.20 -4.10 -3.07
N ASP A 69 8.75 -4.75 -2.01
CA ASP A 69 8.79 -4.30 -0.63
C ASP A 69 9.28 -5.46 0.26
N PRO A 70 10.30 -5.29 1.12
CA PRO A 70 10.79 -6.35 2.02
C PRO A 70 9.76 -6.84 3.06
N GLY A 71 8.56 -6.26 3.03
CA GLY A 71 7.43 -6.54 3.88
C GLY A 71 7.49 -5.77 5.19
N PRO A 72 6.57 -6.04 6.12
CA PRO A 72 6.50 -5.31 7.38
C PRO A 72 7.81 -5.42 8.18
N PRO A 73 8.35 -4.29 8.70
CA PRO A 73 9.57 -4.30 9.52
C PRO A 73 9.32 -4.76 10.96
N PHE A 74 8.47 -5.75 11.17
CA PHE A 74 8.11 -6.28 12.47
C PHE A 74 8.00 -7.80 12.45
N TYR A 75 8.09 -8.41 13.64
CA TYR A 75 8.15 -9.86 13.79
C TYR A 75 6.78 -10.50 13.95
N ALA A 76 5.89 -9.84 14.70
CA ALA A 76 4.62 -10.39 15.11
C ALA A 76 3.52 -9.33 15.13
N ARG A 77 2.27 -9.78 15.05
CA ARG A 77 1.07 -8.97 15.27
C ARG A 77 0.77 -8.89 16.77
N VAL A 78 1.55 -8.07 17.46
CA VAL A 78 1.33 -7.65 18.84
C VAL A 78 1.76 -6.19 18.90
N GLU A 79 0.84 -5.29 19.20
CA GLU A 79 1.13 -3.87 19.19
C GLU A 79 0.35 -3.14 20.28
N ARG A 80 0.82 -1.96 20.64
CA ARG A 80 0.15 -1.11 21.62
C ARG A 80 -1.24 -0.69 21.14
N SER A 81 -2.15 -0.60 22.10
CA SER A 81 -3.52 -0.12 21.91
C SER A 81 -3.60 1.29 21.32
N SER A 82 -2.57 2.11 21.55
CA SER A 82 -2.43 3.47 21.05
C SER A 82 -2.19 3.56 19.54
N VAL A 83 -1.77 2.46 18.89
CA VAL A 83 -1.54 2.39 17.43
C VAL A 83 -2.73 1.71 16.75
N HIS A 84 -3.20 0.58 17.30
CA HIS A 84 -4.43 -0.08 16.87
C HIS A 84 -5.26 -0.51 18.09
N THR A 85 -6.55 -0.20 18.09
CA THR A 85 -7.49 -0.54 19.16
C THR A 85 -7.78 -2.04 19.28
N GLN A 86 -7.20 -2.87 18.41
CA GLN A 86 -7.40 -4.32 18.33
C GLN A 86 -6.05 -5.01 18.58
N ILE A 87 -5.66 -5.00 19.86
CA ILE A 87 -4.31 -5.23 20.41
C ILE A 87 -3.72 -6.59 20.02
N VAL A 88 -4.53 -7.65 20.01
CA VAL A 88 -4.18 -9.02 19.60
C VAL A 88 -5.49 -9.74 19.28
N PRO A 89 -5.59 -10.62 18.26
CA PRO A 89 -6.75 -11.49 18.12
C PRO A 89 -6.96 -12.37 19.37
N HIS A 90 -8.03 -12.13 20.13
CA HIS A 90 -8.30 -12.89 21.35
C HIS A 90 -9.78 -13.21 21.57
N THR A 91 -10.05 -14.26 22.35
CA THR A 91 -11.32 -14.53 23.04
C THR A 91 -11.17 -14.14 24.52
N ASP A 92 -12.12 -14.51 25.37
CA ASP A 92 -11.98 -14.34 26.83
C ASP A 92 -10.93 -15.30 27.43
N GLU A 93 -10.61 -16.39 26.73
CA GLU A 93 -9.70 -17.44 27.21
C GLU A 93 -8.32 -17.36 26.56
N TRP A 94 -8.26 -17.14 25.24
CA TRP A 94 -7.02 -17.31 24.47
C TRP A 94 -6.71 -16.05 23.66
N ALA A 95 -5.44 -15.70 23.58
CA ALA A 95 -4.90 -14.74 22.62
C ALA A 95 -4.01 -15.45 21.60
N ALA A 96 -4.08 -15.01 20.34
CA ALA A 96 -3.31 -15.55 19.24
C ALA A 96 -2.30 -14.53 18.72
N ILE A 97 -1.02 -14.86 18.82
CA ILE A 97 0.10 -14.05 18.36
C ILE A 97 0.59 -14.63 17.03
N VAL A 98 0.34 -13.90 15.95
CA VAL A 98 0.79 -14.28 14.60
C VAL A 98 2.18 -13.74 14.38
N PHE A 99 3.12 -14.59 13.97
CA PHE A 99 4.46 -14.16 13.58
C PHE A 99 4.60 -14.16 12.05
N TYR A 100 5.03 -13.03 11.49
CA TYR A 100 5.34 -12.89 10.06
C TYR A 100 6.76 -13.35 9.70
N ARG A 101 7.58 -13.60 10.72
CA ARG A 101 8.97 -14.04 10.64
C ARG A 101 9.20 -15.12 11.69
N SER A 102 10.27 -15.90 11.61
CA SER A 102 10.55 -16.92 12.64
C SER A 102 10.69 -16.29 14.04
N PRO A 103 10.00 -16.79 15.08
CA PRO A 103 10.17 -16.35 16.46
C PRO A 103 11.62 -16.49 16.96
N ALA A 104 12.39 -17.44 16.42
CA ALA A 104 13.80 -17.62 16.74
C ALA A 104 14.70 -16.48 16.22
N CYS A 105 14.17 -15.63 15.32
CA CYS A 105 14.88 -14.47 14.79
C CYS A 105 14.61 -13.18 15.57
N VAL A 106 13.74 -13.24 16.59
CA VAL A 106 13.46 -12.09 17.46
C VAL A 106 14.61 -11.93 18.44
N PRO A 107 15.24 -10.74 18.54
CA PRO A 107 16.25 -10.49 19.55
C PRO A 107 15.68 -10.70 20.97
N PRO A 108 16.40 -11.35 21.90
CA PRO A 108 15.87 -11.73 23.21
C PRO A 108 15.31 -10.56 24.04
N ASN A 109 15.86 -9.36 23.83
CA ASN A 109 15.52 -8.13 24.57
C ASN A 109 14.67 -7.15 23.75
N PHE A 110 14.25 -7.52 22.52
CA PHE A 110 13.37 -6.67 21.73
C PHE A 110 11.97 -6.68 22.35
N ASN A 111 11.42 -5.49 22.60
CA ASN A 111 10.03 -5.36 23.03
C ASN A 111 9.12 -5.58 21.83
N LEU A 112 8.41 -6.70 21.80
CA LEU A 112 7.48 -7.05 20.73
C LEU A 112 6.38 -5.98 20.54
N MET A 113 6.03 -5.23 21.59
CA MET A 113 5.01 -4.17 21.54
C MET A 113 5.46 -2.88 20.84
N ASP A 114 6.77 -2.71 20.59
CA ASP A 114 7.31 -1.60 19.79
C ASP A 114 6.97 -1.73 18.30
N LEU A 115 6.43 -2.89 17.89
CA LEU A 115 6.10 -3.28 16.53
C LEU A 115 7.34 -3.26 15.63
N PHE A 116 7.82 -2.08 15.25
CA PHE A 116 8.89 -1.87 14.27
C PHE A 116 10.30 -2.13 14.81
N ASN A 117 11.07 -2.94 14.09
CA ASN A 117 12.52 -3.11 14.25
C ASN A 117 13.23 -2.91 12.90
N VAL A 118 13.57 -1.66 12.57
CA VAL A 118 14.27 -1.32 11.32
C VAL A 118 15.78 -1.10 11.60
N PRO A 119 16.70 -1.72 10.84
CA PRO A 119 16.48 -2.71 9.79
C PRO A 119 16.41 -4.17 10.31
N GLY A 120 16.47 -4.39 11.63
CA GLY A 120 16.67 -5.70 12.24
C GLY A 120 15.71 -6.81 11.76
N ALA A 121 14.43 -6.51 11.63
CA ALA A 121 13.43 -7.46 11.16
C ALA A 121 13.63 -7.88 9.69
N PHE A 122 14.21 -7.01 8.85
CA PHE A 122 14.43 -7.30 7.42
C PHE A 122 15.47 -8.39 7.18
N PHE A 123 16.34 -8.67 8.16
CA PHE A 123 17.31 -9.77 8.06
C PHE A 123 16.69 -11.15 8.34
N CYS A 124 15.42 -11.19 8.75
CA CYS A 124 14.71 -12.43 9.04
C CYS A 124 13.78 -12.78 7.90
N GLN A 125 13.82 -14.00 7.39
CA GLN A 125 12.95 -14.44 6.29
C GLN A 125 11.45 -14.30 6.67
N LEU A 126 10.64 -13.79 5.74
CA LEU A 126 9.18 -13.77 5.88
C LEU A 126 8.60 -15.18 5.76
N THR A 127 7.55 -15.44 6.52
CA THR A 127 6.69 -16.62 6.39
C THR A 127 5.39 -16.30 5.65
N ILE A 128 5.25 -15.06 5.18
CA ILE A 128 4.11 -14.54 4.42
C ILE A 128 4.57 -13.90 3.11
N GLU A 129 3.64 -13.73 2.19
CA GLU A 129 3.77 -12.98 0.95
C GLU A 129 2.48 -12.20 0.69
N GLY A 130 2.48 -11.31 -0.30
CA GLY A 130 1.26 -10.65 -0.73
C GLY A 130 1.52 -9.29 -1.32
N PHE A 131 0.69 -8.32 -0.96
CA PHE A 131 0.85 -6.96 -1.46
C PHE A 131 0.26 -5.91 -0.53
N GLU A 132 0.71 -4.69 -0.74
CA GLU A 132 0.18 -3.48 -0.12
C GLU A 132 -0.37 -2.52 -1.18
N ILE A 133 -1.34 -1.71 -0.78
CA ILE A 133 -1.90 -0.62 -1.57
C ILE A 133 -1.64 0.67 -0.79
N TRP A 134 -0.92 1.59 -1.42
CA TRP A 134 -0.53 2.89 -0.90
C TRP A 134 -1.35 4.00 -1.56
N ARG A 135 -1.52 5.11 -0.83
CA ARG A 135 -2.27 6.26 -1.36
C ARG A 135 -1.45 6.95 -2.44
N ASN A 136 -0.17 7.17 -2.15
CA ASN A 136 0.77 7.88 -2.99
C ASN A 136 2.03 7.04 -3.26
N ALA A 137 2.67 6.51 -2.22
CA ALA A 137 3.86 5.64 -2.31
C ALA A 137 4.23 5.10 -0.91
N PRO A 138 5.05 4.03 -0.81
CA PRO A 138 5.62 3.56 0.46
C PRO A 138 6.44 4.64 1.20
N PRO A 139 6.88 4.38 2.45
CA PRO A 139 7.74 5.28 3.20
C PRO A 139 8.95 5.73 2.36
N PRO A 140 9.32 7.01 2.45
CA PRO A 140 8.87 7.99 3.45
C PRO A 140 7.61 8.80 3.07
N VAL A 141 6.90 8.47 1.98
CA VAL A 141 5.77 9.30 1.49
C VAL A 141 4.51 9.08 2.30
N ASP A 142 4.02 7.84 2.36
CA ASP A 142 2.95 7.42 3.26
C ASP A 142 3.57 6.56 4.38
N PHE A 143 3.14 6.75 5.63
CA PHE A 143 3.66 6.00 6.79
C PHE A 143 2.99 4.64 7.00
N ALA A 144 1.84 4.40 6.37
CA ALA A 144 1.11 3.14 6.40
C ALA A 144 0.35 2.95 5.09
N PRO A 145 0.21 1.70 4.60
CA PRO A 145 -0.57 1.43 3.41
C PRO A 145 -2.06 1.68 3.69
N MET A 146 -2.83 1.98 2.66
CA MET A 146 -4.30 1.95 2.75
C MET A 146 -4.82 0.54 3.01
N GLN A 147 -4.11 -0.48 2.51
CA GLN A 147 -4.48 -1.88 2.67
C GLN A 147 -3.25 -2.79 2.56
N ALA A 148 -3.18 -3.83 3.37
CA ALA A 148 -2.31 -4.98 3.16
C ALA A 148 -3.16 -6.25 2.97
N LYS A 149 -2.75 -7.10 2.03
CA LYS A 149 -3.32 -8.45 1.84
C LYS A 149 -2.18 -9.46 1.83
N LEU A 150 -2.16 -10.32 2.84
CA LEU A 150 -1.07 -11.25 3.08
C LEU A 150 -1.59 -12.70 3.04
N ASN A 151 -0.77 -13.60 2.52
CA ASN A 151 -0.98 -15.05 2.54
C ASN A 151 0.25 -15.72 3.18
N GLY A 152 0.03 -16.84 3.87
CA GLY A 152 1.14 -17.63 4.40
C GLY A 152 1.82 -18.49 3.35
N LEU A 153 3.15 -18.62 3.46
CA LEU A 153 4.00 -19.50 2.64
C LEU A 153 3.96 -20.97 3.11
N GLY A 154 2.92 -21.37 3.84
CA GLY A 154 2.70 -22.75 4.32
C GLY A 154 3.31 -23.09 5.68
N ALA A 155 4.03 -22.16 6.33
CA ALA A 155 4.60 -22.35 7.66
C ALA A 155 4.62 -21.06 8.49
N VAL A 156 3.44 -20.48 8.75
CA VAL A 156 3.30 -19.24 9.55
C VAL A 156 3.21 -19.59 11.04
N PRO A 157 4.14 -19.16 11.90
CA PRO A 157 4.06 -19.43 13.32
C PRO A 157 2.90 -18.66 13.95
N VAL A 158 2.06 -19.36 14.71
CA VAL A 158 0.95 -18.78 15.46
C VAL A 158 1.02 -19.35 16.87
N TRP A 159 1.30 -18.49 17.84
CA TRP A 159 1.39 -18.89 19.25
C TRP A 159 0.12 -18.49 19.97
N PHE A 160 -0.29 -19.31 20.93
CA PHE A 160 -1.47 -19.10 21.74
C PHE A 160 -1.07 -19.06 23.20
N VAL A 161 -1.63 -18.11 23.93
CA VAL A 161 -1.45 -17.96 25.38
C VAL A 161 -2.78 -17.61 26.00
N SER A 162 -2.95 -17.92 27.28
CA SER A 162 -4.09 -17.45 28.08
C SER A 162 -4.18 -15.93 27.96
N TRP A 163 -5.38 -15.42 27.69
CA TRP A 163 -5.57 -13.99 27.55
C TRP A 163 -5.21 -13.25 28.85
N SER A 164 -5.57 -13.80 30.00
CA SER A 164 -5.24 -13.20 31.30
C SER A 164 -3.74 -13.19 31.60
N GLU A 165 -3.01 -14.23 31.19
CA GLU A 165 -1.55 -14.26 31.34
C GLU A 165 -0.89 -13.21 30.44
N LEU A 166 -1.34 -13.09 29.18
CA LEU A 166 -0.81 -12.09 28.27
C LEU A 166 -1.09 -10.67 28.77
N GLN A 167 -2.30 -10.40 29.28
CA GLN A 167 -2.65 -9.11 29.88
C GLN A 167 -1.74 -8.75 31.06
N ALA A 168 -1.39 -9.73 31.89
CA ALA A 168 -0.48 -9.52 33.01
C ALA A 168 0.96 -9.27 32.53
N ALA A 169 1.42 -10.01 31.52
CA ALA A 169 2.75 -9.86 30.94
C ALA A 169 2.95 -8.46 30.33
N VAL A 170 1.96 -7.97 29.58
CA VAL A 170 2.05 -6.64 28.93
C VAL A 170 1.73 -5.46 29.85
N ALA A 171 1.52 -5.70 31.15
CA ALA A 171 1.05 -4.66 32.08
C ALA A 171 2.08 -3.54 32.30
N ASP A 172 3.36 -3.83 32.10
CA ASP A 172 4.46 -2.87 32.17
C ASP A 172 4.84 -2.27 30.80
N ASP A 173 4.04 -2.54 29.76
CA ASP A 173 4.25 -2.12 28.37
C ASP A 173 5.50 -2.74 27.71
N VAL A 174 6.01 -3.84 28.28
CA VAL A 174 7.12 -4.62 27.73
C VAL A 174 6.68 -6.07 27.55
N LEU A 175 6.90 -6.62 26.35
CA LEU A 175 6.77 -8.05 26.12
C LEU A 175 7.96 -8.53 25.31
N THR A 176 8.86 -9.26 25.95
CA THR A 176 10.00 -9.87 25.24
C THR A 176 9.63 -11.25 24.70
N ILE A 177 10.36 -11.73 23.69
CA ILE A 177 10.20 -13.11 23.22
C ILE A 177 10.54 -14.12 24.32
N THR A 178 11.53 -13.81 25.16
CA THR A 178 11.97 -14.67 26.26
C THR A 178 10.88 -14.79 27.31
N GLU A 179 10.26 -13.68 27.70
CA GLU A 179 9.13 -13.66 28.62
C GLU A 179 7.92 -14.42 28.07
N LEU A 180 7.56 -14.14 26.81
CA LEU A 180 6.45 -14.84 26.14
C LEU A 180 6.67 -16.36 26.15
N GLN A 181 7.92 -16.82 25.96
CA GLN A 181 8.30 -18.23 26.01
C GLN A 181 8.17 -18.87 27.40
N THR A 182 8.13 -18.07 28.46
CA THR A 182 8.01 -18.54 29.84
C THR A 182 6.57 -18.59 30.36
N LEU A 183 5.60 -18.07 29.60
CA LEU A 183 4.19 -18.12 29.99
C LEU A 183 3.71 -19.58 30.06
N SER A 184 3.07 -19.93 31.18
CA SER A 184 2.73 -21.32 31.50
C SER A 184 1.69 -21.91 30.54
N SER A 185 0.81 -21.05 30.01
CA SER A 185 -0.22 -21.41 29.06
C SER A 185 0.25 -21.48 27.60
N LEU A 186 1.52 -21.18 27.31
CA LEU A 186 2.02 -21.07 25.95
C LEU A 186 1.84 -22.37 25.15
N GLN A 187 1.12 -22.25 24.04
CA GLN A 187 0.99 -23.29 23.02
C GLN A 187 1.52 -22.76 21.70
N LYS A 188 2.57 -23.39 21.18
CA LYS A 188 3.17 -23.02 19.91
C LYS A 188 2.51 -23.80 18.78
N GLY A 189 2.16 -23.12 17.71
CA GLY A 189 1.59 -23.72 16.52
C GLY A 189 2.22 -23.21 15.24
N THR A 190 2.02 -23.97 14.17
CA THR A 190 2.39 -23.59 12.80
C THR A 190 1.18 -23.71 11.90
N ALA A 191 0.80 -22.61 11.25
CA ALA A 191 -0.28 -22.55 10.29
C ALA A 191 0.20 -22.99 8.90
N THR A 192 -0.48 -23.98 8.33
CA THR A 192 -0.30 -24.40 6.93
C THR A 192 -1.18 -23.59 5.98
N PHE A 193 -2.16 -22.87 6.52
CA PHE A 193 -2.95 -21.88 5.79
C PHE A 193 -3.08 -20.63 6.64
N PHE A 194 -2.79 -19.49 6.05
CA PHE A 194 -2.89 -18.19 6.66
C PHE A 194 -3.33 -17.16 5.63
N ARG A 195 -4.28 -16.30 6.01
CA ARG A 195 -4.68 -15.11 5.27
C ARG A 195 -4.89 -13.95 6.22
N GLU A 196 -4.41 -12.79 5.81
CA GLU A 196 -4.66 -11.53 6.49
C GLU A 196 -5.15 -10.47 5.50
N THR A 197 -6.13 -9.68 5.92
CA THR A 197 -6.47 -8.41 5.29
C THR A 197 -6.46 -7.34 6.37
N LEU A 198 -5.60 -6.35 6.18
CA LEU A 198 -5.43 -5.24 7.09
C LEU A 198 -5.76 -3.94 6.36
N HIS A 199 -6.56 -3.10 7.00
CA HIS A 199 -6.75 -1.69 6.71
C HIS A 199 -6.25 -0.95 7.95
N PRO A 200 -4.99 -0.49 7.97
CA PRO A 200 -4.38 0.01 9.20
C PRO A 200 -4.94 1.39 9.57
N THR A 201 -4.94 1.69 10.87
CA THR A 201 -5.22 3.02 11.40
C THR A 201 -4.24 4.03 10.79
N GLY A 202 -4.75 5.19 10.36
CA GLY A 202 -3.94 6.24 9.72
C GLY A 202 -3.70 6.04 8.23
N GLY A 203 -3.69 4.79 7.73
CA GLY A 203 -3.62 4.49 6.29
C GLY A 203 -5.00 4.43 5.63
N ALA A 204 -5.98 3.82 6.31
CA ALA A 204 -7.33 3.63 5.83
C ALA A 204 -8.36 4.53 6.54
N ASN A 205 -9.43 4.89 5.83
CA ASN A 205 -10.55 5.64 6.42
C ASN A 205 -11.37 4.79 7.41
N GLN A 206 -11.37 3.47 7.24
CA GLN A 206 -12.09 2.51 8.07
C GLN A 206 -11.13 1.41 8.48
N PRO A 207 -10.58 1.45 9.70
CA PRO A 207 -9.67 0.43 10.18
C PRO A 207 -10.34 -0.94 10.26
N LYS A 208 -9.62 -1.97 9.82
CA LYS A 208 -10.09 -3.35 9.80
C LYS A 208 -8.91 -4.31 9.90
N LEU A 209 -9.08 -5.37 10.67
CA LEU A 209 -8.20 -6.52 10.66
C LEU A 209 -9.02 -7.78 10.47
N SER A 210 -8.66 -8.60 9.48
CA SER A 210 -9.22 -9.93 9.31
C SER A 210 -8.10 -10.94 9.17
N ILE A 211 -8.10 -11.95 10.02
CA ILE A 211 -7.13 -13.05 10.01
C ILE A 211 -7.90 -14.36 9.93
N THR A 212 -7.45 -15.26 9.08
CA THR A 212 -7.88 -16.66 9.09
C THR A 212 -6.64 -17.54 9.03
N ALA A 213 -6.49 -18.43 10.02
CA ALA A 213 -5.39 -19.37 10.08
C ALA A 213 -5.87 -20.75 10.51
N ARG A 214 -5.23 -21.78 9.99
CA ARG A 214 -5.39 -23.16 10.46
C ARG A 214 -4.06 -23.89 10.40
N GLY A 215 -3.86 -24.78 11.34
CA GLY A 215 -2.59 -25.47 11.48
C GLY A 215 -2.61 -26.49 12.59
N THR A 216 -1.41 -26.78 13.07
CA THR A 216 -1.16 -27.78 14.11
C THR A 216 -0.33 -27.16 15.23
N LEU A 217 -0.67 -27.50 16.46
CA LEU A 217 0.12 -27.23 17.65
C LEU A 217 1.28 -28.24 17.77
N GLU A 218 2.30 -27.89 18.55
CA GLU A 218 3.45 -28.79 18.82
C GLU A 218 3.04 -30.12 19.49
N ASP A 219 1.92 -30.14 20.21
CA ASP A 219 1.36 -31.35 20.82
C ASP A 219 0.49 -32.21 19.86
N GLY A 220 0.39 -31.80 18.60
CA GLY A 220 -0.33 -32.52 17.55
C GLY A 220 -1.81 -32.14 17.38
N ARG A 221 -2.38 -31.33 18.28
CA ARG A 221 -3.75 -30.82 18.10
C ARG A 221 -3.86 -29.88 16.91
N ILE A 222 -5.04 -29.83 16.29
CA ILE A 222 -5.34 -28.89 15.21
C ILE A 222 -5.85 -27.60 15.81
N PHE A 223 -5.38 -26.46 15.32
CA PHE A 223 -5.97 -25.17 15.67
C PHE A 223 -6.68 -24.52 14.48
N GLN A 224 -7.72 -23.74 14.80
CA GLN A 224 -8.35 -22.81 13.88
C GLN A 224 -8.48 -21.44 14.54
N LEU A 225 -8.06 -20.41 13.82
CA LEU A 225 -8.18 -19.00 14.19
C LEU A 225 -9.00 -18.31 13.11
N HIS A 226 -10.10 -17.68 13.51
CA HIS A 226 -10.78 -16.70 12.70
C HIS A 226 -10.93 -15.42 13.52
N HIS A 227 -10.46 -14.31 12.98
CA HIS A 227 -10.61 -13.00 13.57
C HIS A 227 -11.12 -12.03 12.51
N SER A 228 -12.11 -11.24 12.87
CA SER A 228 -12.59 -10.12 12.08
C SER A 228 -12.93 -8.99 13.02
N GLY A 229 -12.17 -7.90 12.94
CA GLY A 229 -12.37 -6.67 13.68
C GLY A 229 -12.51 -5.49 12.74
N SER A 230 -13.47 -4.62 13.01
CA SER A 230 -13.56 -3.24 12.49
C SER A 230 -14.09 -2.33 13.59
N ALA A 231 -13.91 -1.02 13.49
CA ALA A 231 -14.32 -0.05 14.50
C ALA A 231 -15.69 -0.37 15.16
N GLY A 232 -15.65 -0.92 16.39
CA GLY A 232 -16.83 -1.25 17.21
C GLY A 232 -17.41 -2.67 17.09
N THR A 233 -16.88 -3.54 16.21
CA THR A 233 -17.34 -4.94 16.10
C THR A 233 -16.16 -5.85 15.89
N VAL A 234 -15.94 -6.75 16.86
CA VAL A 234 -14.89 -7.77 16.82
C VAL A 234 -15.54 -9.13 17.01
N GLN A 235 -15.20 -10.06 16.12
CA GLN A 235 -15.53 -11.47 16.25
C GLN A 235 -14.22 -12.25 16.18
N THR A 236 -13.91 -12.96 17.25
CA THR A 236 -12.79 -13.90 17.30
C THR A 236 -13.30 -15.29 17.64
N THR A 237 -12.78 -16.28 16.94
CA THR A 237 -12.96 -17.69 17.27
C THR A 237 -11.58 -18.33 17.26
N ILE A 238 -11.20 -18.92 18.38
CA ILE A 238 -10.01 -19.76 18.54
C ILE A 238 -10.52 -21.11 19.00
N SER A 239 -10.10 -22.18 18.33
CA SER A 239 -10.47 -23.54 18.73
C SER A 239 -9.32 -24.50 18.51
N PHE A 240 -9.26 -25.50 19.39
CA PHE A 240 -8.31 -26.60 19.34
C PHE A 240 -9.09 -27.92 19.24
N ARG A 241 -8.63 -28.85 18.40
CA ARG A 241 -9.26 -30.17 18.19
C ARG A 241 -8.23 -31.28 18.20
#